data_AF-A0A510V2E3-F1
#
_entry.id   AF-A0A510V2E3-F1
#
_cell.length_a   1.000
_cell.length_b   1.000
_cell.length_c   1.000
_cell.angle_alpha   90.00
_cell.angle_beta   90.00
_cell.angle_gamma   90.00
#
_symmetry.space_group_name_H-M   'P 1'
#
loop_
_entity.id
_entity.type
_entity.pdbx_description
1 polymer ?
#
loop_
_entity_poly.entity_id
_entity_poly.type
_entity_poly.pdbx_seq_one_letter_code
_entity_poly.pdbx_strand_id
1 'polypeptide(L)'
;MKIGLVLRELHRSESDLAHELLQVSDRHKVDHEIFYVARDLAAWSQDHVREIAQVARDYGEELDPDADGEGGVATAVRDRASELVGRLSIPGLLLLRDLREVYVKASGVSVDWEMLAQAAQGIKHTDLLDVTARCHPQTLRQVRWANGKLKESSTQVLVS
;
A
#
# COMPACT_ATOMS: atom_id res chain seq x y z
N MET A 1 -17.83 -4.63 16.14
CA MET A 1 -18.38 -5.66 15.22
C MET A 1 -17.25 -6.27 14.38
N LYS A 2 -17.43 -7.41 13.72
CA LYS A 2 -16.37 -8.00 12.85
C LYS A 2 -15.90 -7.03 11.75
N ILE A 3 -16.79 -6.20 11.21
CA ILE A 3 -16.47 -5.18 10.20
C ILE A 3 -15.47 -4.14 10.74
N GLY A 4 -15.66 -3.67 11.98
CA GLY A 4 -14.71 -2.74 12.61
C GLY A 4 -13.29 -3.31 12.73
N LEU A 5 -13.16 -4.61 13.04
CA LEU A 5 -11.85 -5.27 13.07
C LEU A 5 -11.19 -5.31 11.68
N VAL A 6 -11.96 -5.57 10.64
CA VAL A 6 -11.47 -5.57 9.25
C VAL A 6 -11.11 -4.15 8.80
N LEU A 7 -11.88 -3.13 9.17
CA LEU A 7 -11.55 -1.73 8.88
C LEU A 7 -10.25 -1.30 9.56
N ARG A 8 -10.00 -1.72 10.80
CA ARG A 8 -8.73 -1.47 11.48
C ARG A 8 -7.54 -2.13 10.77
N GLU A 9 -7.69 -3.39 10.36
CA GLU A 9 -6.62 -4.08 9.63
C GLU A 9 -6.38 -3.46 8.25
N LEU A 10 -7.45 -3.10 7.53
CA LEU A 10 -7.32 -2.43 6.23
C LEU A 10 -6.66 -1.06 6.35
N HIS A 11 -7.02 -0.27 7.38
CA HIS A 11 -6.39 1.01 7.70
C HIS A 11 -4.87 0.86 7.88
N ARG A 12 -4.47 -0.15 8.65
CA ARG A 12 -3.06 -0.48 8.85
C ARG A 12 -2.39 -0.91 7.55
N SER A 13 -3.01 -1.78 6.77
CA SER A 13 -2.47 -2.29 5.50
C SER A 13 -2.31 -1.18 4.44
N GLU A 14 -3.24 -0.22 4.39
CA GLU A 14 -3.13 0.97 3.53
C GLU A 14 -1.99 1.90 4.00
N SER A 15 -1.85 2.10 5.31
CA SER A 15 -0.73 2.88 5.87
C SER A 15 0.62 2.22 5.55
N ASP A 16 0.73 0.91 5.71
CA ASP A 16 1.93 0.13 5.38
C ASP A 16 2.25 0.14 3.88
N LEU A 17 1.21 0.17 3.02
CA LEU A 17 1.37 0.29 1.57
C LEU A 17 1.82 1.69 1.15
N ALA A 18 1.23 2.74 1.72
CA ALA A 18 1.65 4.13 1.49
C ALA A 18 3.13 4.31 1.86
N HIS A 19 3.53 3.79 3.02
CA HIS A 19 4.91 3.84 3.46
C HIS A 19 5.85 3.11 2.51
N GLU A 20 5.51 1.89 2.09
CA GLU A 20 6.33 1.11 1.15
C GLU A 20 6.50 1.85 -0.18
N LEU A 21 5.43 2.42 -0.73
CA LEU A 21 5.47 3.18 -1.98
C LEU A 21 6.40 4.40 -1.88
N LEU A 22 6.38 5.13 -0.76
CA LEU A 22 7.30 6.23 -0.51
C LEU A 22 8.75 5.75 -0.40
N GLN A 23 9.00 4.64 0.31
CA GLN A 23 10.35 4.06 0.40
C GLN A 23 10.89 3.63 -0.96
N VAL A 24 10.07 2.96 -1.79
CA VAL A 24 10.43 2.59 -3.16
C VAL A 24 10.75 3.83 -3.98
N SER A 25 9.95 4.90 -3.85
CA SER A 25 10.22 6.15 -4.55
C SER A 25 11.59 6.74 -4.19
N ASP A 26 11.92 6.80 -2.90
CA ASP A 26 13.16 7.44 -2.43
C ASP A 26 14.40 6.59 -2.75
N ARG A 27 14.31 5.26 -2.62
CA ARG A 27 15.41 4.33 -2.92
C ARG A 27 15.75 4.29 -4.40
N HIS A 28 14.74 4.37 -5.28
CA HIS A 28 14.89 4.22 -6.72
C HIS A 28 14.72 5.54 -7.49
N LYS A 29 15.00 6.68 -6.84
CA LYS A 29 14.83 8.04 -7.39
C LYS A 29 15.52 8.34 -8.73
N VAL A 30 16.47 7.51 -9.15
CA VAL A 30 17.14 7.62 -10.45
C VAL A 30 16.21 7.22 -11.61
N ASP A 31 15.27 6.31 -11.35
CA ASP A 31 14.18 6.01 -12.25
C ASP A 31 13.03 7.01 -11.99
N HIS A 32 12.82 7.91 -12.95
CA HIS A 32 11.87 9.01 -12.80
C HIS A 32 10.43 8.51 -12.76
N GLU A 33 10.11 7.44 -13.50
CA GLU A 33 8.75 6.91 -13.49
C GLU A 33 8.46 6.29 -12.13
N ILE A 34 9.39 5.50 -11.58
CA ILE A 34 9.23 4.92 -10.24
C ILE A 34 9.13 6.03 -9.19
N PHE A 35 9.99 7.05 -9.27
CA PHE A 35 9.96 8.17 -8.33
C PHE A 35 8.61 8.88 -8.29
N TYR A 36 8.08 9.33 -9.42
CA TYR A 36 6.85 10.12 -9.44
C TYR A 36 5.60 9.24 -9.27
N VAL A 37 5.52 8.12 -9.99
CA VAL A 37 4.31 7.28 -9.96
C VAL A 37 4.14 6.63 -8.59
N ALA A 38 5.20 6.14 -7.95
CA ALA A 38 5.05 5.55 -6.61
C ALA A 38 4.54 6.57 -5.58
N ARG A 39 4.91 7.85 -5.69
CA ARG A 39 4.41 8.92 -4.81
C ARG A 39 2.94 9.25 -5.07
N ASP A 40 2.54 9.33 -6.34
CA ASP A 40 1.13 9.52 -6.71
C ASP A 40 0.27 8.36 -6.19
N LEU A 41 0.78 7.13 -6.30
CA LEU A 41 0.11 5.95 -5.76
C LEU A 41 0.07 5.96 -4.23
N ALA A 42 1.13 6.43 -3.55
CA ALA A 42 1.14 6.54 -2.09
C ALA A 42 0.09 7.54 -1.60
N ALA A 43 -0.10 8.65 -2.33
CA ALA A 43 -1.12 9.65 -2.01
C ALA A 43 -2.53 9.03 -2.02
N TRP A 44 -2.83 8.13 -2.96
CA TRP A 44 -4.12 7.40 -2.93
C TRP A 44 -4.29 6.57 -1.67
N SER A 45 -3.27 5.80 -1.25
CA SER A 45 -3.36 5.03 0.00
C SER A 45 -3.51 5.92 1.23
N GLN A 46 -2.87 7.10 1.26
CA GLN A 46 -3.08 8.08 2.33
C GLN A 46 -4.51 8.64 2.33
N ASP A 47 -5.10 8.90 1.16
CA ASP A 47 -6.49 9.30 1.05
C ASP A 47 -7.44 8.17 1.51
N HIS A 48 -7.13 6.91 1.18
CA HIS A 48 -7.87 5.74 1.64
C HIS A 48 -7.85 5.63 3.17
N VAL A 49 -6.69 5.84 3.81
CA VAL A 49 -6.56 5.86 5.28
C VAL A 49 -7.54 6.84 5.93
N ARG A 50 -7.67 8.05 5.36
CA ARG A 50 -8.62 9.06 5.84
C ARG A 50 -10.07 8.62 5.67
N GLU A 51 -10.42 8.08 4.51
CA GLU A 51 -11.77 7.58 4.20
C GLU A 51 -12.15 6.40 5.12
N ILE A 52 -11.20 5.49 5.39
CA ILE A 52 -11.39 4.37 6.33
C ILE A 52 -11.61 4.89 7.74
N ALA A 53 -10.77 5.82 8.22
CA ALA A 53 -10.90 6.41 9.55
C ALA A 53 -12.23 7.14 9.74
N GLN A 54 -12.78 7.73 8.68
CA GLN A 54 -14.08 8.38 8.71
C GLN A 54 -15.23 7.35 8.87
N VAL A 55 -15.29 6.33 8.02
CA VAL A 55 -16.37 5.32 8.05
C VAL A 55 -16.26 4.36 9.24
N ALA A 56 -15.06 4.15 9.78
CA ALA A 56 -14.81 3.29 10.93
C ALA A 56 -15.54 3.74 12.21
N ARG A 57 -15.84 5.04 12.34
CA ARG A 57 -16.58 5.60 13.48
C ARG A 57 -17.98 5.00 13.62
N ASP A 58 -18.64 4.74 12.49
CA ASP A 58 -19.98 4.13 12.47
C ASP A 58 -19.96 2.67 12.96
N TYR A 59 -18.77 2.05 12.99
CA TYR A 59 -18.54 0.70 13.48
C TYR A 59 -17.90 0.66 14.88
N GLY A 60 -17.78 1.81 15.56
CA GLY A 60 -17.23 1.95 16.90
C GLY A 60 -15.70 1.91 16.96
N GLU A 61 -15.03 2.25 15.86
CA GLU A 61 -13.58 2.26 15.74
C GLU A 61 -13.07 3.70 15.58
N GLU A 62 -12.17 4.11 16.46
CA GLU A 62 -11.47 5.39 16.40
C GLU A 62 -10.08 5.15 15.82
N LEU A 63 -9.91 5.46 14.53
CA LEU A 63 -8.66 5.28 13.80
C LEU A 63 -8.03 6.64 13.49
N ASP A 64 -6.70 6.68 13.44
CA ASP A 64 -5.95 7.90 13.08
C ASP A 64 -6.19 8.25 11.60
N PRO A 65 -6.70 9.43 11.25
CA PRO A 65 -6.82 9.83 9.85
C PRO A 65 -5.45 10.02 9.16
N ASP A 66 -4.37 10.19 9.91
CA ASP A 66 -3.04 10.38 9.35
C ASP A 66 -2.28 9.05 9.27
N ALA A 67 -1.82 8.70 8.07
CA ALA A 67 -1.06 7.47 7.81
C ALA A 67 0.34 7.45 8.48
N ASP A 68 0.76 8.56 9.09
CA ASP A 68 2.10 8.76 9.66
C ASP A 68 2.23 8.29 11.13
N GLY A 69 1.14 7.84 11.76
CA GLY A 69 1.00 7.77 13.22
C GLY A 69 1.84 6.74 14.00
N GLU A 70 2.06 5.52 13.50
CA GLU A 70 2.58 4.45 14.40
C GLU A 70 3.68 3.53 13.81
N GLY A 71 3.91 3.56 12.49
CA GLY A 71 4.90 2.69 11.85
C GLY A 71 6.35 3.18 11.93
N GLY A 72 6.55 4.51 12.00
CA GLY A 72 7.82 5.15 11.67
C GLY A 72 9.03 4.77 12.52
N VAL A 73 8.83 4.39 13.79
CA VAL A 73 9.98 4.10 14.69
C VAL A 73 10.51 2.68 14.50
N ALA A 74 9.63 1.70 14.26
CA ALA A 74 10.03 0.31 14.04
C ALA A 74 10.52 0.06 12.60
N THR A 75 9.94 0.74 11.60
CA THR A 75 10.42 0.67 10.20
C THR A 75 11.72 1.44 9.99
N ALA A 76 11.93 2.62 10.60
CA ALA A 76 13.17 3.37 10.44
C ALA A 76 14.43 2.59 10.89
N VAL A 77 14.29 1.69 11.87
CA VAL A 77 15.38 0.80 12.29
C VAL A 77 15.63 -0.31 11.26
N ARG A 78 14.57 -0.84 10.63
CA ARG A 78 14.69 -1.82 9.52
C ARG A 78 15.27 -1.17 8.25
N ASP A 79 14.93 0.08 7.97
CA ASP A 79 15.42 0.84 6.82
C ASP A 79 16.93 1.07 6.89
N ARG A 80 17.45 1.45 8.06
CA ARG A 80 18.89 1.59 8.28
C ARG A 80 19.67 0.29 8.10
N ALA A 81 19.07 -0.85 8.47
CA ALA A 81 19.67 -2.15 8.25
C ALA A 81 19.68 -2.53 6.76
N SER A 82 18.61 -2.22 6.02
CA SER A 82 18.53 -2.44 4.56
C SER A 82 19.49 -1.54 3.77
N GLU A 83 19.69 -0.27 4.18
CA GLU A 83 20.68 0.64 3.55
C GLU A 83 22.11 0.10 3.65
N LEU A 84 22.47 -0.57 4.75
CA LEU A 84 23.79 -1.18 4.93
C LEU A 84 23.96 -2.45 4.08
N VAL A 85 22.89 -3.20 3.85
CA VAL A 85 22.89 -4.40 2.99
C VAL A 85 22.92 -4.04 1.50
N GLY A 86 22.40 -2.87 1.10
CA GLY A 86 22.43 -2.35 -0.27
C GLY A 86 23.83 -2.10 -0.86
N ARG A 87 24.90 -2.18 -0.06
CA ARG A 87 26.28 -2.11 -0.56
C ARG A 87 26.79 -3.41 -1.19
N LEU A 88 26.06 -4.52 -1.06
CA LEU A 88 26.46 -5.83 -1.59
C LEU A 88 25.40 -6.51 -2.48
N SER A 89 24.25 -5.88 -2.74
CA SER A 89 23.26 -6.37 -3.70
C SER A 89 23.32 -5.56 -5.01
N ILE A 90 23.40 -6.26 -6.14
CA ILE A 90 23.29 -5.67 -7.49
C ILE A 90 22.02 -4.79 -7.49
N PRO A 91 22.09 -3.46 -7.73
CA PRO A 91 20.98 -2.53 -7.54
C PRO A 91 19.64 -2.97 -8.17
N GLY A 92 19.70 -3.69 -9.29
CA GLY A 92 18.52 -4.27 -9.93
C GLY A 92 17.76 -5.30 -9.07
N LEU A 93 18.46 -6.16 -8.32
CA LEU A 93 17.81 -7.16 -7.45
C LEU A 93 17.07 -6.50 -6.29
N LEU A 94 17.59 -5.39 -5.77
CA LEU A 94 16.90 -4.60 -4.75
C LEU A 94 15.61 -4.01 -5.33
N LEU A 95 15.65 -3.46 -6.55
CA LEU A 95 14.45 -2.96 -7.23
C LEU A 95 13.38 -4.06 -7.38
N LEU A 96 13.77 -5.26 -7.81
CA LEU A 96 12.81 -6.36 -7.95
C LEU A 96 12.21 -6.79 -6.61
N ARG A 97 13.01 -6.79 -5.53
CA ARG A 97 12.52 -7.07 -4.17
C ARG A 97 11.47 -6.05 -3.75
N ASP A 98 11.79 -4.77 -3.89
CA ASP A 98 10.95 -3.65 -3.45
C ASP A 98 9.62 -3.62 -4.24
N LEU A 99 9.68 -3.76 -5.57
CA LEU A 99 8.46 -3.85 -6.39
C LEU A 99 7.61 -5.08 -6.08
N ARG A 100 8.25 -6.21 -5.71
CA ARG A 100 7.54 -7.42 -5.26
C ARG A 100 6.83 -7.17 -3.93
N GLU A 101 7.47 -6.46 -3.01
CA GLU A 101 6.87 -6.10 -1.72
C GLU A 101 5.63 -5.22 -1.92
N VAL A 102 5.73 -4.17 -2.73
CA VAL A 102 4.57 -3.34 -3.12
C VAL A 102 3.46 -4.17 -3.75
N TYR A 103 3.79 -5.06 -4.71
CA TYR A 103 2.80 -5.90 -5.38
C TYR A 103 2.03 -6.79 -4.39
N VAL A 104 2.74 -7.43 -3.46
CA VAL A 104 2.12 -8.32 -2.46
C VAL A 104 1.26 -7.54 -1.48
N LYS A 105 1.75 -6.41 -0.94
CA LYS A 105 0.98 -5.54 -0.03
C LYS A 105 -0.28 -5.02 -0.70
N ALA A 106 -0.16 -4.44 -1.89
CA ALA A 106 -1.30 -3.92 -2.65
C ALA A 106 -2.32 -5.02 -3.00
N SER A 107 -1.85 -6.24 -3.29
CA SER A 107 -2.75 -7.36 -3.54
C SER A 107 -3.53 -7.78 -2.29
N GLY A 108 -2.88 -7.75 -1.11
CA GLY A 108 -3.55 -7.98 0.18
C GLY A 108 -4.63 -6.94 0.45
N VAL A 109 -4.27 -5.65 0.36
CA VAL A 109 -5.20 -4.52 0.49
C VAL A 109 -6.38 -4.64 -0.48
N SER A 110 -6.14 -5.05 -1.72
CA SER A 110 -7.20 -5.26 -2.72
C SER A 110 -8.17 -6.38 -2.34
N VAL A 111 -7.71 -7.42 -1.64
CA VAL A 111 -8.57 -8.51 -1.15
C VAL A 111 -9.38 -8.04 0.06
N ASP A 112 -8.78 -7.25 0.95
CA ASP A 112 -9.47 -6.67 2.10
C ASP A 112 -10.61 -5.73 1.68
N TRP A 113 -10.36 -4.89 0.66
CA TRP A 113 -11.40 -4.07 0.03
C TRP A 113 -12.56 -4.89 -0.55
N GLU A 114 -12.26 -6.00 -1.25
CA GLU A 114 -13.28 -6.89 -1.79
C GLU A 114 -14.14 -7.49 -0.66
N MET A 115 -13.50 -7.98 0.41
CA MET A 115 -14.22 -8.54 1.57
C MET A 115 -15.15 -7.50 2.21
N LEU A 116 -14.71 -6.25 2.34
CA LEU A 116 -15.54 -5.15 2.85
C LEU A 116 -16.68 -4.78 1.91
N ALA A 117 -16.44 -4.73 0.60
CA ALA A 117 -17.49 -4.45 -0.39
C ALA A 117 -18.62 -5.48 -0.30
N GLN A 118 -18.28 -6.77 -0.22
CA GLN A 118 -19.25 -7.86 -0.05
C GLN A 118 -20.01 -7.74 1.27
N ALA A 119 -19.31 -7.43 2.36
CA ALA A 119 -19.93 -7.21 3.67
C ALA A 119 -20.91 -6.02 3.64
N ALA A 120 -20.50 -4.89 3.05
CA ALA A 120 -21.30 -3.67 2.92
C ALA A 120 -22.60 -3.92 2.14
N GLN A 121 -22.52 -4.67 1.03
CA GLN A 121 -23.70 -5.09 0.26
C GLN A 121 -24.65 -5.96 1.11
N GLY A 122 -24.09 -6.91 1.88
CA GLY A 122 -24.87 -7.80 2.74
C GLY A 122 -25.63 -7.08 3.85
N ILE A 123 -25.04 -6.03 4.43
CA ILE A 123 -25.67 -5.23 5.49
C ILE A 123 -26.40 -3.97 4.99
N LYS A 124 -26.37 -3.71 3.68
CA LYS A 124 -26.96 -2.53 3.00
C LYS A 124 -26.48 -1.20 3.58
N HIS A 125 -25.20 -1.11 3.94
CA HIS A 125 -24.61 0.14 4.42
C HIS A 125 -24.09 0.95 3.23
N THR A 126 -24.83 1.98 2.84
CA THR A 126 -24.53 2.76 1.63
C THR A 126 -23.19 3.48 1.73
N ASP A 127 -22.86 4.08 2.87
CA ASP A 127 -21.60 4.85 2.99
C ASP A 127 -20.35 3.97 2.86
N LEU A 128 -20.33 2.80 3.51
CA LEU A 128 -19.23 1.83 3.35
C LEU A 128 -19.14 1.31 1.91
N LEU A 129 -20.29 1.07 1.27
CA LEU A 129 -20.30 0.64 -0.14
C LEU A 129 -19.69 1.73 -1.04
N ASP A 130 -20.05 3.00 -0.83
CA ASP A 130 -19.52 4.12 -1.60
C ASP A 130 -18.02 4.31 -1.41
N VAL A 131 -17.51 4.14 -0.18
CA VAL A 131 -16.05 4.15 0.10
C VAL A 131 -15.35 3.02 -0.66
N THR A 132 -15.86 1.78 -0.56
CA THR A 132 -15.25 0.64 -1.26
C THR A 132 -15.25 0.82 -2.79
N ALA A 133 -16.32 1.40 -3.34
CA ALA A 133 -16.45 1.66 -4.78
C ALA A 133 -15.46 2.72 -5.30
N ARG A 134 -14.99 3.65 -4.44
CA ARG A 134 -13.95 4.63 -4.79
C ARG A 134 -12.54 4.07 -4.64
N CYS A 135 -12.23 3.49 -3.49
CA CYS A 135 -10.86 3.11 -3.10
C CYS A 135 -10.38 1.80 -3.75
N HIS A 136 -11.26 0.82 -3.94
CA HIS A 136 -10.87 -0.48 -4.48
C HIS A 136 -10.33 -0.41 -5.92
N PRO A 137 -10.95 0.34 -6.86
CA PRO A 137 -10.39 0.52 -8.20
C PRO A 137 -9.01 1.20 -8.22
N GLN A 138 -8.73 2.10 -7.28
CA GLN A 138 -7.42 2.74 -7.13
C GLN A 138 -6.38 1.73 -6.67
N THR A 139 -6.71 0.90 -5.67
CA THR A 139 -5.84 -0.20 -5.22
C THR A 139 -5.52 -1.18 -6.35
N LEU A 140 -6.52 -1.53 -7.18
CA LEU A 140 -6.30 -2.38 -8.35
C LEU A 140 -5.35 -1.75 -9.39
N ARG A 141 -5.22 -0.42 -9.45
CA ARG A 141 -4.22 0.26 -10.29
C ARG A 141 -2.83 0.15 -9.68
N GLN A 142 -2.68 0.28 -8.37
CA GLN A 142 -1.40 0.07 -7.67
C GLN A 142 -0.87 -1.35 -7.90
N VAL A 143 -1.72 -2.37 -7.76
CA VAL A 143 -1.38 -3.77 -8.05
C VAL A 143 -0.89 -3.95 -9.50
N ARG A 144 -1.63 -3.37 -10.45
CA ARG A 144 -1.28 -3.47 -11.88
C ARG A 144 0.03 -2.77 -12.20
N TRP A 145 0.27 -1.60 -11.63
CA TRP A 145 1.51 -0.85 -11.79
C TRP A 145 2.71 -1.66 -11.27
N ALA A 146 2.64 -2.16 -10.04
CA ALA A 146 3.74 -2.92 -9.45
C ALA A 146 4.07 -4.20 -10.25
N ASN A 147 3.03 -4.94 -10.70
CA ASN A 147 3.21 -6.09 -11.58
C ASN A 147 3.80 -5.72 -12.94
N GLY A 148 3.35 -4.60 -13.52
CA GLY A 148 3.90 -4.07 -14.77
C GLY A 148 5.39 -3.78 -14.65
N LYS A 149 5.80 -3.06 -13.59
CA LYS A 149 7.20 -2.73 -13.34
C LYS A 149 8.06 -3.96 -13.05
N LEU A 150 7.56 -4.95 -12.31
CA LEU A 150 8.26 -6.23 -12.14
C LEU A 150 8.53 -6.90 -13.49
N LYS A 151 7.53 -6.96 -14.38
CA LYS A 151 7.69 -7.57 -15.71
C LYS A 151 8.71 -6.82 -16.55
N GLU A 152 8.66 -5.49 -16.55
CA GLU A 152 9.57 -4.63 -17.30
C GLU A 152 11.02 -4.80 -16.84
N SER A 153 11.28 -4.75 -15.54
CA SER A 153 12.65 -4.78 -15.01
C SER A 153 13.23 -6.19 -14.86
N SER A 154 12.40 -7.23 -14.71
CA SER A 154 12.88 -8.57 -14.34
C SER A 154 13.86 -9.19 -15.34
N THR A 155 13.58 -9.13 -16.64
CA THR A 155 14.44 -9.76 -17.65
C THR A 155 15.84 -9.15 -17.65
N GLN A 156 15.93 -7.81 -17.65
CA GLN A 156 17.22 -7.13 -17.67
C GLN A 156 18.03 -7.47 -16.42
N VAL A 157 17.42 -7.39 -15.25
CA VAL A 157 18.10 -7.61 -13.96
C VAL A 157 18.57 -9.04 -13.76
N LEU A 158 17.81 -10.04 -14.22
CA LEU A 158 18.12 -11.45 -13.99
C LEU A 158 19.14 -12.04 -14.98
N VAL A 159 19.31 -11.41 -16.13
CA VAL A 159 20.19 -11.91 -17.21
C VAL A 159 21.51 -11.14 -17.29
N SER A 160 21.56 -9.91 -16.77
CA SER A 160 22.79 -9.09 -16.65
C SER A 160 23.71 -9.60 -15.55
#